data_AF-A0A822HXC8-F1
#
_entry.id   AF-A0A822HXC8-F1
#
_cell.length_a   1.000
_cell.length_b   1.000
_cell.length_c   1.000
_cell.angle_alpha   90.00
_cell.angle_beta   90.00
_cell.angle_gamma   90.00
#
_symmetry.space_group_name_H-M   'P 1'
#
loop_
_entity.id
_entity.type
_entity.pdbx_description
1 polymer ?
#
loop_
_entity_poly.entity_id
_entity_poly.type
_entity_poly.pdbx_seq_one_letter_code
_entity_poly.pdbx_strand_id
1 'polypeptide(L)'
;LDRPKTAFSTRDGHFQFKVLPQGLTNGPPTFQRIVNQILGPNRWKHVLAYIDDIIIYSQNFNEHLKHIEEVCSLLHEANFKLNVD
;
A
#
# COMPACT_ATOMS: atom_id res chain seq x y z
N LEU A 1 -3.96 -5.53 -19.99
CA LEU A 1 -5.08 -5.17 -20.88
C LEU A 1 -5.76 -3.86 -20.49
N ASP A 2 -5.67 -3.39 -19.23
CA ASP A 2 -6.36 -2.15 -18.81
C ASP A 2 -5.56 -0.85 -18.90
N ARG A 3 -4.26 -0.88 -19.17
CA ARG A 3 -3.43 0.35 -19.28
C ARG A 3 -3.98 1.40 -20.25
N PRO A 4 -4.50 1.06 -21.44
CA PRO A 4 -5.10 2.07 -22.34
C PRO A 4 -6.34 2.77 -21.75
N LYS A 5 -7.03 2.17 -20.77
CA LYS A 5 -8.19 2.78 -20.10
C LYS A 5 -7.80 3.89 -19.12
N THR A 6 -6.53 3.98 -18.76
CA THR A 6 -5.99 5.06 -17.92
C THR A 6 -5.40 6.19 -18.76
N ALA A 7 -5.67 6.22 -20.06
CA ALA A 7 -5.19 7.26 -20.96
C ALA A 7 -5.88 8.61 -20.68
N PHE A 8 -5.11 9.68 -20.76
CA PHE A 8 -5.57 11.06 -20.63
C PHE A 8 -4.81 11.97 -21.60
N SER A 9 -5.39 13.13 -21.91
CA SER A 9 -4.85 14.09 -22.87
C SER A 9 -4.46 15.38 -22.16
N THR A 10 -3.27 15.89 -22.45
CA THR A 10 -2.84 17.25 -22.11
C THR A 10 -2.71 18.07 -23.39
N ARG A 11 -2.42 19.36 -23.27
CA ARG A 11 -2.13 20.21 -24.44
C ARG A 11 -0.92 19.71 -25.25
N ASP A 12 -0.01 19.00 -24.59
CA ASP A 12 1.27 18.57 -25.14
C ASP A 12 1.27 17.10 -25.59
N GLY A 13 0.15 16.38 -25.46
CA GLY A 13 0.01 15.04 -26.00
C GLY A 13 -0.93 14.11 -25.24
N HIS A 14 -0.84 12.82 -25.59
CA HIS A 14 -1.61 11.74 -24.98
C HIS A 14 -0.71 10.85 -24.12
N PHE A 15 -1.15 10.60 -22.88
CA PHE A 15 -0.41 9.85 -21.88
C PHE A 15 -1.28 8.77 -21.26
N GLN A 16 -0.66 7.79 -20.64
CA GLN A 16 -1.34 6.75 -19.87
C GLN A 16 -0.51 6.39 -18.64
N PHE A 17 -1.18 5.97 -17.56
CA PHE A 17 -0.47 5.58 -16.34
C PHE A 17 0.21 4.21 -16.48
N LYS A 18 1.45 4.10 -15.99
CA LYS A 18 2.21 2.84 -15.93
C LYS A 18 1.98 2.04 -14.64
N VAL A 19 1.59 2.75 -13.58
CA VAL A 19 1.20 2.24 -12.26
C VAL A 19 -0.29 2.49 -12.05
N LEU A 20 -0.86 1.98 -10.96
CA LEU A 20 -2.24 2.27 -10.57
C LEU A 20 -2.34 3.74 -10.09
N PRO A 21 -3.02 4.64 -10.82
CA PRO A 21 -3.18 6.02 -10.36
C PRO A 21 -4.21 6.12 -9.22
N GLN A 22 -4.06 7.17 -8.42
CA GLN A 22 -5.09 7.59 -7.46
C GLN A 22 -6.35 8.07 -8.20
N GLY A 23 -7.51 7.94 -7.56
CA GLY A 23 -8.81 8.38 -8.11
C GLY A 23 -9.50 7.35 -9.02
N LEU A 24 -8.86 6.22 -9.34
CA LEU A 24 -9.56 5.06 -9.91
C LEU A 24 -10.48 4.44 -8.86
N THR A 25 -11.74 4.21 -9.21
CA THR A 25 -12.73 3.55 -8.34
C THR A 25 -12.24 2.20 -7.80
N ASN A 26 -11.52 1.45 -8.64
CA ASN A 26 -10.95 0.15 -8.26
C ASN A 26 -9.51 0.24 -7.72
N GLY A 27 -8.99 1.46 -7.54
CA GLY A 27 -7.67 1.74 -6.97
C GLY A 27 -7.55 1.20 -5.54
N PRO A 28 -8.35 1.74 -4.59
CA PRO A 28 -8.26 1.35 -3.18
C PRO A 28 -8.47 -0.15 -2.93
N PRO A 29 -9.48 -0.84 -3.52
CA PRO A 29 -9.63 -2.29 -3.33
C PRO A 29 -8.44 -3.11 -3.86
N THR A 30 -7.81 -2.66 -4.94
CA THR A 30 -6.64 -3.34 -5.52
C THR A 30 -5.42 -3.17 -4.61
N PHE A 31 -5.19 -1.96 -4.12
CA PHE A 31 -4.11 -1.66 -3.18
C PHE A 31 -4.28 -2.43 -1.87
N GLN A 32 -5.48 -2.37 -1.28
CA GLN A 32 -5.84 -3.11 -0.08
C GLN A 32 -5.56 -4.61 -0.22
N ARG A 33 -5.89 -5.22 -1.38
CA ARG A 33 -5.63 -6.64 -1.63
C ARG A 33 -4.13 -6.95 -1.61
N ILE A 34 -3.30 -6.09 -2.20
CA ILE A 34 -1.84 -6.27 -2.23
C ILE A 34 -1.27 -6.13 -0.82
N VAL A 35 -1.63 -5.07 -0.09
CA VAL A 35 -1.19 -4.87 1.31
C VAL A 35 -1.63 -6.04 2.20
N ASN A 36 -2.87 -6.51 2.02
CA ASN A 36 -3.37 -7.69 2.73
C ASN A 36 -2.58 -8.98 2.44
N GLN A 37 -1.99 -9.12 1.25
CA GLN A 37 -1.12 -10.25 0.91
C GLN A 37 0.26 -10.10 1.56
N ILE A 38 0.83 -8.89 1.55
CA ILE A 38 2.14 -8.60 2.16
C ILE A 38 2.10 -8.80 3.67
N LEU A 39 1.07 -8.26 4.34
CA LEU A 39 0.90 -8.41 5.79
C LEU A 39 0.59 -9.86 6.20
N GLY A 40 0.03 -10.65 5.28
CA GLY A 40 -0.20 -12.09 5.43
C GLY A 40 -0.74 -12.49 6.82
N PRO A 41 0.00 -13.35 7.57
CA PRO A 41 -0.43 -13.87 8.88
C PRO A 41 -0.28 -12.87 10.04
N ASN A 42 0.39 -11.73 9.84
CA ASN A 42 0.55 -10.69 10.86
C ASN A 42 -0.69 -9.80 10.94
N ARG A 43 -1.45 -9.76 9.84
CA ARG A 43 -2.76 -9.11 9.78
C ARG A 43 -3.65 -9.64 10.91
N TRP A 44 -4.30 -8.72 11.62
CA TRP A 44 -5.19 -9.00 12.76
C TRP A 44 -4.50 -9.44 14.07
N LYS A 45 -3.16 -9.55 14.10
CA LYS A 45 -2.42 -9.78 15.36
C LYS A 45 -1.93 -8.47 15.97
N HIS A 46 -1.23 -7.68 15.17
CA HIS A 46 -0.61 -6.40 15.58
C HIS A 46 -0.55 -5.37 14.45
N VAL A 47 -1.15 -5.69 13.29
CA VAL A 47 -1.21 -4.78 12.14
C VAL A 47 -2.56 -4.87 11.43
N LEU A 48 -3.06 -3.72 11.00
CA LEU A 48 -4.28 -3.51 10.24
C LEU A 48 -3.95 -2.62 9.04
N ALA A 49 -4.57 -2.88 7.90
CA ALA A 49 -4.49 -2.01 6.73
C ALA A 49 -5.89 -1.51 6.39
N TYR A 50 -6.02 -0.21 6.18
CA TYR A 50 -7.27 0.44 5.80
C TYR A 50 -7.03 1.43 4.67
N ILE A 51 -7.49 1.08 3.46
CA ILE A 51 -7.26 1.86 2.24
C ILE A 51 -5.74 2.09 2.06
N ASP A 52 -5.26 3.30 2.33
CA ASP A 52 -3.87 3.70 2.11
C ASP A 52 -3.06 3.70 3.42
N ASP A 53 -3.70 3.50 4.57
CA ASP A 53 -3.08 3.57 5.90
C ASP A 53 -2.76 2.19 6.48
N ILE A 54 -1.60 2.07 7.12
CA ILE A 54 -1.19 0.90 7.89
C ILE A 54 -1.12 1.27 9.37
N ILE A 55 -1.93 0.60 10.18
CA ILE A 55 -2.04 0.82 11.62
C ILE A 55 -1.35 -0.34 12.33
N ILE A 56 -0.30 -0.04 13.09
CA ILE A 56 0.42 -1.01 13.93
C ILE A 56 0.01 -0.78 15.39
N TYR A 57 -0.29 -1.85 16.12
CA TYR A 57 -0.69 -1.77 17.52
C TYR A 57 -0.03 -2.86 18.36
N SER A 58 0.25 -2.54 19.62
CA SER A 58 0.97 -3.40 20.56
C SER A 58 0.53 -3.11 21.99
N GLN A 59 0.80 -4.05 22.92
CA GLN A 59 0.41 -3.87 24.32
C GLN A 59 1.38 -2.97 25.10
N ASN A 60 2.65 -2.96 24.69
CA ASN A 60 3.69 -2.13 25.30
C ASN A 60 4.68 -1.61 24.24
N PHE A 61 5.49 -0.64 24.64
CA PHE A 61 6.43 0.06 23.75
C PHE A 61 7.51 -0.86 23.16
N ASN A 62 8.04 -1.79 23.95
CA ASN A 62 9.09 -2.70 23.48
C ASN A 62 8.58 -3.67 22.41
N GLU A 63 7.36 -4.18 22.57
CA GLU A 63 6.68 -4.96 21.51
C GLU A 63 6.39 -4.11 20.29
N HIS A 64 6.03 -2.84 20.49
CA HIS A 64 5.76 -1.93 19.39
C HIS A 64 6.96 -1.73 18.47
N LEU A 65 8.15 -1.55 19.04
CA LEU A 65 9.37 -1.45 18.24
C LEU A 65 9.62 -2.71 17.38
N LYS A 66 9.39 -3.90 17.94
CA LYS A 66 9.51 -5.17 17.21
C LYS A 66 8.50 -5.29 16.07
N HIS A 67 7.23 -4.94 16.33
CA HIS A 67 6.18 -4.98 15.31
C HIS A 67 6.43 -3.96 14.20
N ILE A 68 6.95 -2.77 14.52
CA ILE A 68 7.36 -1.78 13.51
C ILE A 68 8.46 -2.36 12.62
N GLU A 69 9.52 -2.90 13.21
CA GLU A 69 10.65 -3.49 12.47
C GLU A 69 10.20 -4.60 11.52
N GLU A 70 9.34 -5.50 12.00
CA GLU A 70 8.77 -6.59 11.20
C GLU A 70 7.92 -6.07 10.03
N VAL A 71 6.99 -5.14 10.28
CA VAL A 71 6.12 -4.58 9.23
C VAL A 71 6.92 -3.79 8.20
N CYS A 72 7.88 -2.97 8.64
CA CYS A 72 8.76 -2.23 7.75
C CYS A 72 9.60 -3.16 6.87
N SER A 73 10.09 -4.27 7.43
CA SER A 73 10.87 -5.26 6.67
C SER A 73 10.01 -5.93 5.58
N LEU A 74 8.79 -6.34 5.91
CA LEU A 74 7.85 -6.93 4.93
C LEU A 74 7.51 -5.96 3.80
N LEU A 75 7.29 -4.68 4.13
CA LEU A 75 7.03 -3.65 3.12
C LEU A 75 8.25 -3.40 2.22
N HIS A 76 9.44 -3.40 2.81
CA HIS A 76 10.68 -3.24 2.06
C HIS A 76 10.92 -4.40 1.08
N GLU A 77 10.73 -5.65 1.51
CA GLU A 77 10.82 -6.84 0.66
C GLU A 77 9.81 -6.82 -0.49
N ALA A 78 8.61 -6.28 -0.25
CA ALA A 78 7.59 -6.08 -1.26
C ALA A 78 7.83 -4.86 -2.18
N ASN A 79 8.95 -4.15 -2.00
CA ASN A 79 9.32 -2.93 -2.73
C ASN A 79 8.31 -1.78 -2.56
N PHE A 80 7.65 -1.72 -1.41
CA PHE A 80 6.82 -0.59 -1.00
C PHE A 80 7.69 0.50 -0.36
N LYS A 81 7.26 1.75 -0.51
CA LYS A 81 7.90 2.90 0.13
C LYS A 81 6.94 3.54 1.10
N LEU A 82 7.43 3.82 2.31
CA LEU A 82 6.71 4.59 3.31
C LEU A 82 6.88 6.07 3.00
N ASN A 83 5.79 6.84 3.12
CA ASN A 83 5.87 8.28 3.14
C ASN A 83 6.14 8.73 4.58
N VAL A 84 7.18 9.54 4.80
CA VAL A 84 7.64 9.95 6.16
C VAL A 84 7.18 11.36 6.52
N ASP A 85 6.37 11.98 5.65
CA ASP A 85 5.85 13.34 5.78
C ASP A 85 4.70 13.45 6.80
#